data_AF-A0A318T2L0-F1
#
_entry.id   AF-A0A318T2L0-F1
#
_cell.length_a   1.000
_cell.length_b   1.000
_cell.length_c   1.000
_cell.angle_alpha   90.00
_cell.angle_beta   90.00
_cell.angle_gamma   90.00
#
_symmetry.space_group_name_H-M   'P 1'
#
loop_
_entity.id
_entity.type
_entity.pdbx_description
1 polymer ?
#
loop_
_entity_poly.entity_id
_entity_poly.type
_entity_poly.pdbx_seq_one_letter_code
_entity_poly.pdbx_strand_id
1 'polypeptide(L)'
;MIDAFGLSAQQLRQRFPAIYQHLLATVKNEREKQYAKSPTQDSKGYLDLWWLFGKPRQELRPAIAGLSNFIITVDTAKHRIFQLMPSSVVCVDKIVIVASESLLILGVLSSRIHALWSLRAGGWLGVGNDSVYTKTRTFDPFPFPDATDAQKAAIGAIAEELDAHRKRVLAEHPHLTLTGLYNVLERLKAGAKPDNLTIKERRIFDDGLVLILKELHEKLDSAVAEAYNLPVDLPEEEVLTRLVALNKERAKEEKRGFVRWLRPDYQIPRFGSDKEKAEQLEADFDGAVTSTGSSQKPAFPKDERDQTFAVHQALLVAEGALEPGMIAAQFKQGRRCLPVVSAVLASLFRMGLVSTVDGKSFALRRAA
;
A
#
# COMPACT_ATOMS: atom_id res chain seq x y z
N MET A 1 12.28 12.77 -16.20
CA MET A 1 12.63 13.13 -14.81
C MET A 1 13.88 12.35 -14.41
N ILE A 2 14.80 12.95 -13.64
CA ILE A 2 16.01 12.28 -13.14
C ILE A 2 15.89 12.17 -11.62
N ASP A 3 15.82 10.95 -11.09
CA ASP A 3 15.77 10.69 -9.64
C ASP A 3 17.06 9.97 -9.21
N ALA A 4 17.96 10.70 -8.54
CA ALA A 4 19.24 10.18 -8.06
C ALA A 4 19.22 9.78 -6.57
N PHE A 5 18.03 9.66 -5.96
CA PHE A 5 17.91 9.29 -4.55
C PHE A 5 18.59 7.96 -4.24
N GLY A 6 19.30 7.91 -3.10
CA GLY A 6 20.08 6.73 -2.68
C GLY A 6 21.51 6.68 -3.25
N LEU A 7 21.89 7.59 -4.14
CA LEU A 7 23.26 7.69 -4.66
C LEU A 7 24.01 8.86 -4.02
N SER A 8 25.28 8.65 -3.69
CA SER A 8 26.23 9.74 -3.46
C SER A 8 26.60 10.41 -4.80
N ALA A 9 27.08 11.65 -4.76
CA ALA A 9 27.59 12.34 -5.96
C ALA A 9 28.67 11.52 -6.68
N GLN A 10 29.53 10.84 -5.93
CA GLN A 10 30.57 9.97 -6.47
C GLN A 10 29.97 8.76 -7.20
N GLN A 11 29.00 8.06 -6.58
CA GLN A 11 28.33 6.93 -7.20
C GLN A 11 27.56 7.35 -8.46
N LEU A 12 26.89 8.51 -8.41
CA LEU A 12 26.20 9.08 -9.56
C LEU A 12 27.18 9.39 -10.71
N ARG A 13 28.32 10.00 -10.41
CA ARG A 13 29.38 10.29 -11.39
C ARG A 13 29.97 9.03 -12.02
N GLN A 14 30.22 7.99 -11.21
CA GLN A 14 30.81 6.74 -11.67
C GLN A 14 29.84 5.90 -12.50
N ARG A 15 28.58 5.80 -12.08
CA ARG A 15 27.58 4.92 -12.70
C ARG A 15 26.82 5.62 -13.84
N PHE A 16 26.61 6.93 -13.74
CA PHE A 16 25.80 7.72 -14.67
C PHE A 16 26.49 9.05 -15.02
N PRO A 17 27.67 9.02 -15.67
CA PRO A 17 28.50 10.22 -15.90
C PRO A 17 27.78 11.31 -16.70
N ALA A 18 26.98 10.95 -17.70
CA ALA A 18 26.20 11.92 -18.49
C ALA A 18 25.11 12.62 -17.66
N ILE A 19 24.45 11.88 -16.76
CA ILE A 19 23.46 12.44 -15.83
C ILE A 19 24.15 13.39 -14.85
N TYR A 20 25.28 12.96 -14.28
CA TYR A 20 26.08 13.80 -13.38
C TYR A 20 26.50 15.10 -14.05
N GLN A 21 27.03 15.04 -15.27
CA GLN A 21 27.43 16.22 -16.04
C GLN A 21 26.24 17.16 -16.29
N HIS A 22 25.09 16.62 -16.70
CA HIS A 22 23.88 17.41 -16.93
C HIS A 22 23.42 18.13 -15.66
N LEU A 23 23.29 17.41 -14.53
CA LEU A 23 22.86 17.99 -13.25
C LEU A 23 23.87 19.02 -12.72
N LEU A 24 25.18 18.80 -12.95
CA LEU A 24 26.22 19.74 -12.56
C LEU A 24 26.13 21.05 -13.36
N ALA A 25 25.92 20.95 -14.68
CA ALA A 25 25.82 22.11 -15.56
C ALA A 25 24.49 22.90 -15.42
N THR A 26 23.45 22.27 -14.88
CA THR A 26 22.11 22.86 -14.76
C THR A 26 21.71 23.08 -13.31
N VAL A 27 21.38 22.00 -12.59
CA VAL A 27 20.79 22.04 -11.26
C VAL A 27 21.71 22.66 -10.22
N LYS A 28 23.02 22.36 -10.24
CA LYS A 28 23.96 22.96 -9.28
C LYS A 28 24.02 24.48 -9.44
N ASN A 29 24.17 24.97 -10.66
CA ASN A 29 24.22 26.40 -10.98
C ASN A 29 22.94 27.13 -10.52
N GLU A 30 21.77 26.54 -10.75
CA GLU A 30 20.50 27.14 -10.30
C GLU A 30 20.37 27.16 -8.77
N ARG A 31 20.86 26.13 -8.07
CA ARG A 31 20.87 26.10 -6.60
C ARG A 31 21.86 27.10 -6.00
N GLU A 32 23.01 27.32 -6.63
CA GLU A 32 23.96 28.36 -6.22
C GLU A 32 23.32 29.75 -6.32
N LYS A 33 22.65 30.05 -7.44
CA LYS A 33 21.88 31.30 -7.61
C LYS A 33 20.77 31.43 -6.58
N GLN A 34 20.03 30.36 -6.32
CA GLN A 34 18.94 30.36 -5.34
C GLN A 34 19.46 30.62 -3.92
N TYR A 35 20.55 29.96 -3.53
CA TYR A 35 21.19 30.17 -2.23
C TYR A 35 21.74 31.59 -2.08
N ALA A 36 22.38 32.12 -3.12
CA ALA A 36 22.87 33.50 -3.12
C ALA A 36 21.73 34.52 -2.93
N LYS A 37 20.55 34.26 -3.51
CA LYS A 37 19.36 35.10 -3.35
C LYS A 37 18.71 34.97 -1.97
N SER A 38 18.71 33.79 -1.39
CA SER A 38 18.05 33.51 -0.11
C SER A 38 18.80 32.41 0.65
N PRO A 39 19.80 32.76 1.48
CA PRO A 39 20.70 31.81 2.14
C PRO A 39 20.07 31.22 3.40
N THR A 40 18.98 30.48 3.21
CA THR A 40 18.31 29.73 4.28
C THR A 40 19.01 28.38 4.54
N GLN A 41 18.74 27.77 5.69
CA GLN A 41 19.25 26.42 5.99
C GLN A 41 18.79 25.38 4.95
N ASP A 42 17.53 25.45 4.52
CA ASP A 42 16.97 24.56 3.48
C ASP A 42 17.71 24.71 2.14
N SER A 43 17.89 25.95 1.66
CA SER A 43 18.58 26.21 0.39
C SER A 43 20.04 25.78 0.42
N LYS A 44 20.72 25.93 1.57
CA LYS A 44 22.05 25.38 1.79
C LYS A 44 22.07 23.87 1.68
N GLY A 45 21.15 23.18 2.37
CA GLY A 45 21.05 21.72 2.30
C GLY A 45 20.77 21.21 0.87
N TYR A 46 19.95 21.94 0.11
CA TYR A 46 19.72 21.60 -1.30
C TYR A 46 20.98 21.84 -2.14
N LEU A 47 21.74 22.89 -1.91
CA LEU A 47 23.00 23.14 -2.61
C LEU A 47 24.06 22.07 -2.29
N ASP A 48 24.20 21.71 -1.01
CA ASP A 48 25.15 20.68 -0.55
C ASP A 48 24.85 19.31 -1.20
N LEU A 49 23.56 19.00 -1.38
CA LEU A 49 23.06 17.80 -2.04
C LEU A 49 22.45 18.12 -3.42
N TRP A 50 23.15 18.93 -4.23
CA TRP A 50 22.62 19.49 -5.49
C TRP A 50 22.07 18.47 -6.49
N TRP A 51 22.54 17.21 -6.43
CA TRP A 51 22.08 16.14 -7.33
C TRP A 51 20.80 15.44 -6.86
N LEU A 52 20.35 15.67 -5.62
CA LEU A 52 19.13 15.11 -5.05
C LEU A 52 17.99 16.12 -5.06
N PHE A 53 16.73 15.70 -5.16
CA PHE A 53 15.59 16.61 -4.92
C PHE A 53 15.65 17.20 -3.51
N GLY A 54 15.31 18.49 -3.37
CA GLY A 54 15.43 19.19 -2.07
C GLY A 54 14.62 18.55 -0.94
N LYS A 55 13.42 18.04 -1.24
CA LYS A 55 12.63 17.22 -0.31
C LYS A 55 12.40 15.85 -0.93
N PRO A 56 13.32 14.89 -0.76
CA PRO A 56 13.31 13.64 -1.52
C PRO A 56 12.24 12.64 -1.06
N ARG A 57 11.21 13.10 -0.34
CA ARG A 57 10.05 12.32 0.13
C ARG A 57 10.47 11.11 0.97
N GLN A 58 11.28 11.36 2.00
CA GLN A 58 11.86 10.33 2.88
C GLN A 58 10.82 9.46 3.60
N GLU A 59 9.59 9.95 3.82
CA GLU A 59 8.51 9.16 4.40
C GLU A 59 7.75 8.31 3.37
N LEU A 60 7.58 8.85 2.15
CA LEU A 60 6.86 8.18 1.07
C LEU A 60 7.64 6.97 0.55
N ARG A 61 8.96 7.12 0.35
CA ARG A 61 9.78 6.08 -0.28
C ARG A 61 9.77 4.76 0.50
N PRO A 62 9.96 4.73 1.83
CA PRO A 62 9.79 3.52 2.62
C PRO A 62 8.35 2.98 2.58
N ALA A 63 7.34 3.86 2.50
CA ALA A 63 5.95 3.46 2.48
C ALA A 63 5.58 2.67 1.21
N ILE A 64 6.12 3.06 0.06
CA ILE A 64 5.91 2.36 -1.22
C ILE A 64 6.96 1.29 -1.51
N ALA A 65 8.01 1.16 -0.68
CA ALA A 65 9.02 0.14 -0.86
C ALA A 65 8.40 -1.26 -0.73
N GLY A 66 8.73 -2.14 -1.68
CA GLY A 66 8.18 -3.50 -1.76
C GLY A 66 6.77 -3.59 -2.34
N LEU A 67 6.13 -2.46 -2.65
CA LEU A 67 4.87 -2.46 -3.38
C LEU A 67 5.12 -2.54 -4.89
N SER A 68 4.36 -3.38 -5.58
CA SER A 68 4.25 -3.42 -7.04
C SER A 68 3.40 -2.29 -7.59
N ASN A 69 2.42 -1.81 -6.82
CA ASN A 69 1.49 -0.74 -7.16
C ASN A 69 1.22 0.17 -5.96
N PHE A 70 0.65 1.35 -6.21
CA PHE A 70 0.08 2.19 -5.16
C PHE A 70 -1.12 2.96 -5.72
N ILE A 71 -2.02 3.34 -4.83
CA ILE A 71 -3.20 4.11 -5.22
C ILE A 71 -2.80 5.59 -5.33
N ILE A 72 -3.19 6.22 -6.43
CA ILE A 72 -3.02 7.67 -6.60
C ILE A 72 -4.35 8.36 -6.82
N THR A 73 -4.28 9.67 -6.67
CA THR A 73 -5.31 10.59 -7.09
C THR A 73 -4.72 12.00 -7.20
N VAL A 74 -5.24 12.83 -8.10
CA VAL A 74 -4.72 14.20 -8.32
C VAL A 74 -5.10 15.08 -7.12
N ASP A 75 -4.34 16.13 -6.80
CA ASP A 75 -4.69 17.05 -5.72
C ASP A 75 -5.97 17.84 -6.05
N THR A 76 -6.00 18.52 -7.20
CA THR A 76 -7.13 19.34 -7.67
C THR A 76 -7.79 18.71 -8.90
N ALA A 77 -9.07 18.38 -8.81
CA ALA A 77 -9.81 17.79 -9.94
C ALA A 77 -11.32 18.07 -9.84
N LYS A 78 -11.97 18.26 -11.00
CA LYS A 78 -13.43 18.32 -11.12
C LYS A 78 -14.12 17.04 -10.63
N HIS A 79 -13.56 15.89 -10.99
CA HIS A 79 -14.08 14.57 -10.63
C HIS A 79 -13.10 13.88 -9.70
N ARG A 80 -13.60 13.31 -8.60
CA ARG A 80 -12.74 12.59 -7.67
C ARG A 80 -12.50 11.16 -8.15
N ILE A 81 -11.29 10.88 -8.60
CA ILE A 81 -10.92 9.59 -9.19
C ILE A 81 -9.67 9.04 -8.50
N PHE A 82 -9.74 7.78 -8.07
CA PHE A 82 -8.61 7.01 -7.58
C PHE A 82 -8.28 5.91 -8.59
N GLN A 83 -6.99 5.58 -8.72
CA GLN A 83 -6.49 4.54 -9.63
C GLN A 83 -5.24 3.88 -9.07
N LEU A 84 -5.02 2.62 -9.42
CA LEU A 84 -3.77 1.92 -9.11
C LEU A 84 -2.69 2.27 -10.15
N MET A 85 -1.49 2.58 -9.68
CA MET A 85 -0.33 2.85 -10.54
C MET A 85 0.82 1.92 -10.19
N PRO A 86 1.57 1.42 -11.19
CA PRO A 86 2.74 0.60 -10.94
C PRO A 86 3.83 1.42 -10.23
N SER A 87 4.60 0.78 -9.38
CA SER A 87 5.64 1.43 -8.57
C SER A 87 6.80 2.02 -9.38
N SER A 88 6.90 1.67 -10.67
CA SER A 88 7.81 2.27 -11.64
C SER A 88 7.43 3.70 -12.05
N VAL A 89 6.21 4.15 -11.76
CA VAL A 89 5.74 5.49 -12.12
C VAL A 89 6.20 6.50 -11.08
N VAL A 90 6.90 7.54 -11.55
CA VAL A 90 7.33 8.63 -10.70
C VAL A 90 6.28 9.74 -10.72
N CYS A 91 5.64 9.98 -9.58
CA CYS A 91 4.67 11.05 -9.42
C CYS A 91 5.36 12.40 -9.19
N VAL A 92 4.88 13.42 -9.89
CA VAL A 92 5.27 14.84 -9.71
C VAL A 92 4.37 15.51 -8.67
N ASP A 93 4.54 16.82 -8.49
CA ASP A 93 3.68 17.64 -7.63
C ASP A 93 2.19 17.51 -8.00
N LYS A 94 1.30 17.84 -7.04
CA LYS A 94 -0.16 17.75 -7.19
C LYS A 94 -0.72 16.35 -7.40
N ILE A 95 -0.04 15.34 -6.85
CA ILE A 95 -0.55 13.96 -6.74
C ILE A 95 -0.51 13.53 -5.27
N VAL A 96 -1.61 12.96 -4.80
CA VAL A 96 -1.68 12.29 -3.50
C VAL A 96 -1.49 10.80 -3.72
N ILE A 97 -0.54 10.22 -3.00
CA ILE A 97 -0.25 8.79 -3.01
C ILE A 97 -0.76 8.16 -1.72
N VAL A 98 -1.53 7.10 -1.85
CA VAL A 98 -1.90 6.18 -0.77
C VAL A 98 -1.04 4.93 -0.95
N ALA A 99 -0.09 4.73 -0.02
CA ALA A 99 0.89 3.65 -0.07
C ALA A 99 0.28 2.29 0.31
N SER A 100 -0.64 1.82 -0.52
CA SER A 100 -1.33 0.54 -0.40
C SER A 100 -1.72 0.01 -1.77
N GLU A 101 -1.69 -1.31 -1.92
CA GLU A 101 -2.18 -2.05 -3.09
C GLU A 101 -3.58 -2.64 -2.85
N SER A 102 -4.15 -2.39 -1.67
CA SER A 102 -5.42 -2.97 -1.25
C SER A 102 -6.56 -2.51 -2.15
N LEU A 103 -7.16 -3.45 -2.87
CA LEU A 103 -8.34 -3.22 -3.70
C LEU A 103 -9.56 -2.80 -2.88
N LEU A 104 -9.66 -3.23 -1.62
CA LEU A 104 -10.65 -2.70 -0.68
C LEU A 104 -10.48 -1.19 -0.51
N ILE A 105 -9.25 -0.72 -0.25
CA ILE A 105 -8.99 0.72 -0.08
C ILE A 105 -9.30 1.46 -1.37
N LEU A 106 -8.88 0.93 -2.53
CA LEU A 106 -9.23 1.52 -3.83
C LEU A 106 -10.75 1.65 -4.02
N GLY A 107 -11.50 0.60 -3.68
CA GLY A 107 -12.95 0.56 -3.81
C GLY A 107 -13.65 1.53 -2.87
N VAL A 108 -13.30 1.52 -1.58
CA VAL A 108 -13.88 2.45 -0.60
C VAL A 108 -13.58 3.90 -0.99
N LEU A 109 -12.35 4.22 -1.40
CA LEU A 109 -12.00 5.57 -1.86
C LEU A 109 -12.69 5.97 -3.16
N SER A 110 -13.04 5.01 -4.01
CA SER A 110 -13.76 5.25 -5.27
C SER A 110 -15.29 5.34 -5.12
N SER A 111 -15.82 5.07 -3.92
CA SER A 111 -17.26 5.08 -3.64
C SER A 111 -17.83 6.49 -3.47
N ARG A 112 -19.15 6.61 -3.65
CA ARG A 112 -19.94 7.80 -3.32
C ARG A 112 -19.73 8.23 -1.88
N ILE A 113 -19.66 7.32 -0.91
CA ILE A 113 -19.50 7.66 0.50
C ILE A 113 -18.21 8.46 0.73
N HIS A 114 -17.09 8.02 0.15
CA HIS A 114 -15.85 8.77 0.23
C HIS A 114 -15.85 10.04 -0.62
N ALA A 115 -16.51 10.03 -1.78
CA ALA A 115 -16.68 11.22 -2.60
C ALA A 115 -17.38 12.34 -1.81
N LEU A 116 -18.51 12.06 -1.16
CA LEU A 116 -19.25 13.04 -0.34
C LEU A 116 -18.38 13.57 0.81
N TRP A 117 -17.70 12.67 1.54
CA TRP A 117 -16.78 13.07 2.60
C TRP A 117 -15.68 14.01 2.09
N SER A 118 -15.01 13.63 1.01
CA SER A 118 -13.87 14.37 0.48
C SER A 118 -14.28 15.72 -0.11
N LEU A 119 -15.44 15.82 -0.76
CA LEU A 119 -16.00 17.07 -1.28
C LEU A 119 -16.38 18.02 -0.13
N ARG A 120 -16.99 17.49 0.94
CA ARG A 120 -17.42 18.29 2.08
C ARG A 120 -16.26 18.78 2.96
N ALA A 121 -15.25 17.93 3.15
CA ALA A 121 -14.12 18.19 4.03
C ALA A 121 -12.91 18.82 3.32
N GLY A 122 -12.84 18.71 1.99
CA GLY A 122 -11.74 19.21 1.17
C GLY A 122 -11.67 20.74 1.05
N GLY A 123 -10.80 21.19 0.16
CA GLY A 123 -10.73 22.58 -0.30
C GLY A 123 -11.39 22.76 -1.66
N TRP A 124 -11.47 24.00 -2.10
CA TRP A 124 -11.97 24.37 -3.43
C TRP A 124 -11.01 25.39 -4.05
N LEU A 125 -10.74 25.26 -5.35
CA LEU A 125 -9.85 26.18 -6.06
C LEU A 125 -10.47 26.63 -7.39
N GLY A 126 -10.27 27.92 -7.70
CA GLY A 126 -10.59 28.51 -9.00
C GLY A 126 -12.06 28.88 -9.22
N VAL A 127 -12.36 29.39 -10.41
CA VAL A 127 -13.71 29.80 -10.85
C VAL A 127 -14.60 28.57 -11.16
N GLY A 128 -13.98 27.41 -11.41
CA GLY A 128 -14.65 26.16 -11.82
C GLY A 128 -15.15 25.28 -10.66
N ASN A 129 -14.98 25.69 -9.40
CA ASN A 129 -15.23 24.85 -8.23
C ASN A 129 -14.53 23.48 -8.33
N ASP A 130 -13.24 23.46 -8.64
CA ASP A 130 -12.48 22.21 -8.62
C ASP A 130 -12.16 21.83 -7.17
N SER A 131 -12.48 20.59 -6.79
CA SER A 131 -12.23 20.09 -5.45
C SER A 131 -10.73 19.83 -5.24
N VAL A 132 -10.23 20.23 -4.08
CA VAL A 132 -8.85 20.02 -3.63
C VAL A 132 -8.84 18.97 -2.52
N TYR A 133 -8.09 17.89 -2.73
CA TYR A 133 -8.00 16.78 -1.80
C TYR A 133 -6.89 16.98 -0.77
N THR A 134 -7.20 17.75 0.26
CA THR A 134 -6.30 17.97 1.38
C THR A 134 -6.25 16.72 2.28
N LYS A 135 -5.20 15.88 2.14
CA LYS A 135 -5.00 14.63 2.89
C LYS A 135 -5.40 14.72 4.37
N THR A 136 -4.93 15.74 5.08
CA THR A 136 -5.15 15.92 6.53
C THR A 136 -6.59 16.20 6.92
N ARG A 137 -7.43 16.62 5.96
CA ARG A 137 -8.86 16.90 6.14
C ARG A 137 -9.75 15.83 5.50
N THR A 138 -9.24 15.11 4.50
CA THR A 138 -9.99 14.10 3.75
C THR A 138 -9.62 12.69 4.21
N PHE A 139 -8.49 12.15 3.72
CA PHE A 139 -8.08 10.77 3.97
C PHE A 139 -7.80 10.49 5.45
N ASP A 140 -7.01 11.34 6.12
CA ASP A 140 -6.55 11.07 7.50
C ASP A 140 -7.71 10.91 8.50
N PRO A 141 -8.76 11.76 8.50
CA PRO A 141 -9.91 11.57 9.37
C PRO A 141 -10.99 10.64 8.80
N PHE A 142 -10.85 10.09 7.60
CA PHE A 142 -11.90 9.29 6.98
C PHE A 142 -12.08 7.94 7.71
N PRO A 143 -13.27 7.66 8.27
CA PRO A 143 -13.49 6.42 9.01
C PRO A 143 -13.81 5.28 8.05
N PHE A 144 -12.82 4.46 7.71
CA PHE A 144 -13.01 3.26 6.88
C PHE A 144 -14.01 2.26 7.50
N PRO A 145 -14.75 1.50 6.68
CA PRO A 145 -15.75 0.55 7.17
C PRO A 145 -15.07 -0.65 7.84
N ASP A 146 -15.77 -1.28 8.78
CA ASP A 146 -15.37 -2.56 9.37
C ASP A 146 -15.91 -3.72 8.53
N ALA A 147 -15.36 -3.87 7.33
CA ALA A 147 -15.84 -4.86 6.37
C ALA A 147 -15.43 -6.29 6.77
N THR A 148 -16.34 -7.24 6.60
CA THR A 148 -16.04 -8.68 6.67
C THR A 148 -15.15 -9.11 5.49
N ASP A 149 -14.46 -10.24 5.57
CA ASP A 149 -13.57 -10.69 4.47
C ASP A 149 -14.32 -10.92 3.15
N ALA A 150 -15.58 -11.37 3.21
CA ALA A 150 -16.44 -11.49 2.02
C ALA A 150 -16.73 -10.11 1.40
N GLN A 151 -17.05 -9.10 2.21
CA GLN A 151 -17.26 -7.73 1.75
C GLN A 151 -15.97 -7.12 1.19
N LYS A 152 -14.81 -7.38 1.83
CA LYS A 152 -13.51 -6.93 1.31
C LYS A 152 -13.23 -7.50 -0.09
N ALA A 153 -13.48 -8.79 -0.28
CA ALA A 153 -13.30 -9.46 -1.57
C ALA A 153 -14.25 -8.89 -2.64
N ALA A 154 -15.53 -8.71 -2.29
CA ALA A 154 -16.53 -8.16 -3.21
C ALA A 154 -16.20 -6.72 -3.64
N ILE A 155 -15.91 -5.83 -2.68
CA ILE A 155 -15.52 -4.44 -2.96
C ILE A 155 -14.24 -4.41 -3.79
N GLY A 156 -13.26 -5.26 -3.44
CA GLY A 156 -11.99 -5.34 -4.14
C GLY A 156 -12.14 -5.75 -5.61
N ALA A 157 -12.94 -6.78 -5.89
CA ALA A 157 -13.18 -7.26 -7.26
C ALA A 157 -13.84 -6.17 -8.13
N ILE A 158 -14.84 -5.46 -7.60
CA ILE A 158 -15.49 -4.36 -8.33
C ILE A 158 -14.51 -3.21 -8.58
N ALA A 159 -13.67 -2.87 -7.59
CA ALA A 159 -12.68 -1.82 -7.71
C ALA A 159 -11.60 -2.13 -8.77
N GLU A 160 -11.16 -3.39 -8.83
CA GLU A 160 -10.24 -3.88 -9.85
C GLU A 160 -10.86 -3.81 -11.25
N GLU A 161 -12.09 -4.30 -11.41
CA GLU A 161 -12.81 -4.25 -12.69
C GLU A 161 -13.01 -2.79 -13.16
N LEU A 162 -13.35 -1.89 -12.24
CA LEU A 162 -13.52 -0.47 -12.51
C LEU A 162 -12.23 0.23 -12.95
N ASP A 163 -11.10 -0.07 -12.30
CA ASP A 163 -9.79 0.45 -12.69
C ASP A 163 -9.32 -0.12 -14.03
N ALA A 164 -9.51 -1.43 -14.24
CA ALA A 164 -9.19 -2.12 -15.49
C ALA A 164 -10.03 -1.59 -16.66
N HIS A 165 -11.34 -1.37 -16.46
CA HIS A 165 -12.23 -0.80 -17.48
C HIS A 165 -11.75 0.55 -17.97
N ARG A 166 -11.46 1.47 -17.03
CA ARG A 166 -10.95 2.81 -17.35
C ARG A 166 -9.64 2.74 -18.13
N LYS A 167 -8.69 1.91 -17.68
CA LYS A 167 -7.39 1.76 -18.34
C LYS A 167 -7.53 1.20 -19.74
N ARG A 168 -8.37 0.18 -19.93
CA ARG A 168 -8.62 -0.45 -21.23
C ARG A 168 -9.16 0.55 -22.25
N VAL A 169 -10.26 1.24 -21.93
CA VAL A 169 -10.87 2.19 -22.88
C VAL A 169 -9.95 3.38 -23.20
N LEU A 170 -9.18 3.87 -22.21
CA LEU A 170 -8.19 4.94 -22.44
C LEU A 170 -7.03 4.50 -23.34
N ALA A 171 -6.60 3.23 -23.23
CA ALA A 171 -5.55 2.67 -24.07
C ALA A 171 -6.03 2.42 -25.51
N GLU A 172 -7.26 1.93 -25.66
CA GLU A 172 -7.89 1.65 -26.96
C GLU A 172 -8.24 2.92 -27.74
N HIS A 173 -8.60 4.00 -27.03
CA HIS A 173 -9.11 5.23 -27.63
C HIS A 173 -8.35 6.47 -27.15
N PRO A 174 -7.28 6.91 -27.84
CA PRO A 174 -6.41 8.02 -27.40
C PRO A 174 -7.09 9.38 -27.22
N HIS A 175 -8.28 9.57 -27.78
CA HIS A 175 -9.06 10.81 -27.63
C HIS A 175 -9.86 10.85 -26.31
N LEU A 176 -10.01 9.72 -25.62
CA LEU A 176 -10.69 9.64 -24.34
C LEU A 176 -9.80 10.22 -23.24
N THR A 177 -10.46 10.80 -22.24
CA THR A 177 -9.83 11.26 -21.00
C THR A 177 -10.73 10.87 -19.83
N LEU A 178 -10.15 10.65 -18.65
CA LEU A 178 -10.93 10.39 -17.44
C LEU A 178 -11.96 11.50 -17.19
N THR A 179 -11.56 12.77 -17.31
CA THR A 179 -12.48 13.91 -17.16
C THR A 179 -13.63 13.84 -18.17
N GLY A 180 -13.37 13.47 -19.42
CA GLY A 180 -14.38 13.29 -20.46
C GLY A 180 -15.38 12.19 -20.11
N LEU A 181 -14.89 11.01 -19.74
CA LEU A 181 -15.72 9.86 -19.33
C LEU A 181 -16.65 10.24 -18.18
N TYR A 182 -16.11 10.91 -17.16
CA TYR A 182 -16.88 11.30 -15.99
C TYR A 182 -17.85 12.46 -16.23
N ASN A 183 -17.52 13.40 -17.12
CA ASN A 183 -18.49 14.42 -17.53
C ASN A 183 -19.74 13.79 -18.16
N VAL A 184 -19.55 12.78 -19.02
CA VAL A 184 -20.68 12.05 -19.63
C VAL A 184 -21.40 11.21 -18.58
N LEU A 185 -20.68 10.53 -17.68
CA LEU A 185 -21.28 9.77 -16.58
C LEU A 185 -22.20 10.65 -15.72
N GLU A 186 -21.75 11.83 -15.32
CA GLU A 186 -22.56 12.75 -14.49
C GLU A 186 -23.77 13.29 -15.26
N ARG A 187 -23.70 13.47 -16.59
CA ARG A 187 -24.88 13.79 -17.42
C ARG A 187 -25.93 12.68 -17.34
N LEU A 188 -25.52 11.42 -17.40
CA LEU A 188 -26.43 10.27 -17.29
C LEU A 188 -27.03 10.16 -15.88
N LYS A 189 -26.22 10.36 -14.83
CA LYS A 189 -26.71 10.38 -13.44
C LYS A 189 -27.72 11.50 -13.19
N ALA A 190 -27.56 12.64 -13.87
CA ALA A 190 -28.53 13.73 -13.87
C ALA A 190 -29.80 13.47 -14.70
N GLY A 191 -29.98 12.25 -15.25
CA GLY A 191 -31.17 11.83 -15.97
C GLY A 191 -31.15 12.09 -17.49
N ALA A 192 -30.00 12.51 -18.05
CA ALA A 192 -29.89 12.62 -19.50
C ALA A 192 -29.98 11.24 -20.16
N LYS A 193 -30.78 11.13 -21.22
CA LYS A 193 -30.82 9.92 -22.07
C LYS A 193 -29.65 9.93 -23.06
N PRO A 194 -29.12 8.77 -23.49
CA PRO A 194 -28.05 8.70 -24.49
C PRO A 194 -28.34 9.45 -25.80
N ASP A 195 -29.62 9.59 -26.18
CA ASP A 195 -30.04 10.30 -27.39
C ASP A 195 -29.98 11.83 -27.24
N ASN A 196 -29.91 12.33 -26.00
CA ASN A 196 -29.76 13.75 -25.70
C ASN A 196 -28.29 14.19 -25.61
N LEU A 197 -27.34 13.28 -25.84
CA LEU A 197 -25.92 13.58 -25.83
C LEU A 197 -25.53 14.30 -27.13
N THR A 198 -24.66 15.30 -27.01
CA THR A 198 -24.03 15.92 -28.19
C THR A 198 -23.20 14.89 -28.94
N ILE A 199 -22.87 15.15 -30.22
CA ILE A 199 -22.03 14.26 -31.03
C ILE A 199 -20.70 13.92 -30.33
N LYS A 200 -20.08 14.90 -29.67
CA LYS A 200 -18.83 14.70 -28.92
C LYS A 200 -19.03 13.83 -27.68
N GLU A 201 -20.08 14.09 -26.90
CA GLU A 201 -20.42 13.27 -25.72
C GLU A 201 -20.81 11.85 -26.13
N ARG A 202 -21.52 11.69 -27.24
CA ARG A 202 -21.93 10.37 -27.74
C ARG A 202 -20.73 9.52 -28.14
N ARG A 203 -19.74 10.12 -28.81
CA ARG A 203 -18.48 9.43 -29.11
C ARG A 203 -17.76 8.97 -27.84
N ILE A 204 -17.69 9.82 -26.81
CA ILE A 204 -17.12 9.45 -25.51
C ILE A 204 -17.93 8.36 -24.81
N PHE A 205 -19.26 8.43 -24.92
CA PHE A 205 -20.18 7.45 -24.35
C PHE A 205 -19.98 6.06 -24.95
N ASP A 206 -19.93 5.97 -26.28
CA ASP A 206 -19.81 4.72 -27.03
C ASP A 206 -18.39 4.13 -26.86
N ASP A 207 -17.33 4.89 -27.19
CA ASP A 207 -15.94 4.42 -27.10
C ASP A 207 -15.50 4.19 -25.63
N GLY A 208 -16.06 4.97 -24.71
CA GLY A 208 -15.78 4.85 -23.27
C GLY A 208 -16.62 3.80 -22.55
N LEU A 209 -17.60 3.20 -23.25
CA LEU A 209 -18.53 2.21 -22.70
C LEU A 209 -19.12 2.69 -21.37
N VAL A 210 -19.65 3.93 -21.36
CA VAL A 210 -19.94 4.68 -20.12
C VAL A 210 -21.06 4.03 -19.29
N LEU A 211 -21.93 3.21 -19.89
CA LEU A 211 -22.92 2.44 -19.13
C LEU A 211 -22.28 1.38 -18.23
N ILE A 212 -21.21 0.72 -18.68
CA ILE A 212 -20.46 -0.23 -17.84
C ILE A 212 -19.79 0.54 -16.70
N LEU A 213 -19.18 1.69 -17.00
CA LEU A 213 -18.61 2.56 -15.97
C LEU A 213 -19.66 2.97 -14.91
N LYS A 214 -20.88 3.29 -15.34
CA LYS A 214 -22.00 3.63 -14.45
C LYS A 214 -22.38 2.44 -13.58
N GLU A 215 -22.59 1.27 -14.17
CA GLU A 215 -22.99 0.05 -13.46
C GLU A 215 -21.95 -0.35 -12.39
N LEU A 216 -20.66 -0.26 -12.73
CA LEU A 216 -19.57 -0.56 -11.78
C LEU A 216 -19.55 0.39 -10.60
N HIS A 217 -19.82 1.69 -10.82
CA HIS A 217 -19.97 2.65 -9.72
C HIS A 217 -21.20 2.34 -8.86
N GLU A 218 -22.34 1.99 -9.46
CA GLU A 218 -23.56 1.64 -8.72
C GLU A 218 -23.36 0.38 -7.87
N LYS A 219 -22.73 -0.66 -8.43
CA LYS A 219 -22.35 -1.88 -7.69
C LYS A 219 -21.39 -1.58 -6.55
N LEU A 220 -20.38 -0.75 -6.80
CA LEU A 220 -19.40 -0.36 -5.79
C LEU A 220 -20.06 0.42 -4.65
N ASP A 221 -20.94 1.37 -4.98
CA ASP A 221 -21.66 2.17 -4.00
C ASP A 221 -22.58 1.32 -3.13
N SER A 222 -23.29 0.35 -3.71
CA SER A 222 -24.09 -0.61 -2.95
C SER A 222 -23.23 -1.47 -2.01
N ALA A 223 -22.13 -2.05 -2.50
CA ALA A 223 -21.26 -2.91 -1.71
C ALA A 223 -20.57 -2.15 -0.56
N VAL A 224 -20.15 -0.91 -0.80
CA VAL A 224 -19.53 -0.07 0.23
C VAL A 224 -20.58 0.41 1.24
N ALA A 225 -21.79 0.79 0.81
CA ALA A 225 -22.87 1.13 1.73
C ALA A 225 -23.24 -0.03 2.66
N GLU A 226 -23.28 -1.26 2.13
CA GLU A 226 -23.48 -2.48 2.94
C GLU A 226 -22.37 -2.66 3.98
N ALA A 227 -21.09 -2.44 3.63
CA ALA A 227 -19.98 -2.50 4.58
C ALA A 227 -20.05 -1.44 5.70
N TYR A 228 -20.75 -0.32 5.45
CA TYR A 228 -21.07 0.68 6.47
C TYR A 228 -22.38 0.41 7.22
N ASN A 229 -23.14 -0.62 6.85
CA ASN A 229 -24.51 -0.88 7.29
C ASN A 229 -25.45 0.32 7.05
N LEU A 230 -25.32 0.95 5.87
CA LEU A 230 -26.13 2.10 5.46
C LEU A 230 -26.98 1.75 4.23
N PRO A 231 -28.19 2.31 4.10
CA PRO A 231 -28.93 2.30 2.83
C PRO A 231 -28.13 3.00 1.72
N VAL A 232 -28.21 2.49 0.49
CA VAL A 232 -27.47 3.03 -0.66
C VAL A 232 -27.97 4.43 -1.09
N ASP A 233 -29.26 4.66 -0.94
CA ASP A 233 -30.00 5.86 -1.33
C ASP A 233 -30.08 6.91 -0.21
N LEU A 234 -29.31 6.73 0.86
CA LEU A 234 -29.32 7.63 2.00
C LEU A 234 -28.93 9.07 1.58
N PRO A 235 -29.67 10.11 2.03
CA PRO A 235 -29.36 11.49 1.74
C PRO A 235 -27.93 11.88 2.18
N GLU A 236 -27.30 12.78 1.44
CA GLU A 236 -25.91 13.20 1.68
C GLU A 236 -25.65 13.63 3.13
N GLU A 237 -26.50 14.49 3.68
CA GLU A 237 -26.35 14.99 5.06
C GLU A 237 -26.43 13.88 6.12
N GLU A 238 -27.24 12.84 5.87
CA GLU A 238 -27.33 11.69 6.75
C GLU A 238 -26.10 10.80 6.66
N VAL A 239 -25.59 10.55 5.45
CA VAL A 239 -24.31 9.83 5.24
C VAL A 239 -23.19 10.55 5.99
N LEU A 240 -23.06 11.86 5.81
CA LEU A 240 -22.03 12.67 6.48
C LEU A 240 -22.19 12.64 8.01
N THR A 241 -23.42 12.73 8.52
CA THR A 241 -23.70 12.64 9.96
C THR A 241 -23.25 11.29 10.54
N ARG A 242 -23.54 10.19 9.85
CA ARG A 242 -23.11 8.84 10.25
C ARG A 242 -21.59 8.69 10.22
N LEU A 243 -20.92 9.22 9.19
CA LEU A 243 -19.46 9.21 9.10
C LEU A 243 -18.81 10.03 10.23
N VAL A 244 -19.33 11.21 10.56
CA VAL A 244 -18.81 12.01 11.68
C VAL A 244 -18.99 11.29 13.01
N ALA A 245 -20.13 10.60 13.21
CA ALA A 245 -20.34 9.77 14.40
C ALA A 245 -19.33 8.62 14.48
N LEU A 246 -19.11 7.90 13.37
CA LEU A 246 -18.14 6.80 13.28
C LEU A 246 -16.71 7.30 13.50
N ASN A 247 -16.32 8.44 12.93
CA ASN A 247 -15.01 9.05 13.17
C ASN A 247 -14.79 9.36 14.67
N LYS A 248 -15.81 9.89 15.36
CA LYS A 248 -15.73 10.12 16.81
C LYS A 248 -15.59 8.82 17.60
N GLU A 249 -16.21 7.74 17.14
CA GLU A 249 -16.03 6.41 17.72
C GLU A 249 -14.60 5.89 17.51
N ARG A 250 -14.08 5.97 16.27
CA ARG A 250 -12.68 5.62 15.96
C ARG A 250 -11.68 6.39 16.82
N ALA A 251 -11.89 7.71 16.99
CA ALA A 251 -11.03 8.52 17.85
C ALA A 251 -11.08 8.09 19.34
N LYS A 252 -12.22 7.56 19.81
CA LYS A 252 -12.30 6.97 21.16
C LYS A 252 -11.61 5.61 21.22
N GLU A 253 -11.74 4.78 20.19
CA GLU A 253 -11.02 3.52 20.06
C GLU A 253 -9.51 3.72 20.13
N GLU A 254 -8.97 4.64 19.32
CA GLU A 254 -7.55 4.97 19.27
C GLU A 254 -7.01 5.46 20.61
N LYS A 255 -7.77 6.30 21.34
CA LYS A 255 -7.41 6.76 22.69
C LYS A 255 -7.32 5.62 23.71
N ARG A 256 -8.03 4.51 23.49
CA ARG A 256 -7.93 3.29 24.31
C ARG A 256 -6.84 2.34 23.82
N GLY A 257 -6.08 2.72 22.79
CA GLY A 257 -5.03 1.91 22.19
C GLY A 257 -5.53 0.88 21.18
N PHE A 258 -6.78 0.99 20.70
CA PHE A 258 -7.29 0.14 19.62
C PHE A 258 -7.24 0.90 18.29
N VAL A 259 -6.31 0.53 17.42
CA VAL A 259 -6.13 1.16 16.11
C VAL A 259 -6.51 0.18 15.00
N ARG A 260 -7.35 0.63 14.07
CA ARG A 260 -7.75 -0.16 12.89
C ARG A 260 -6.79 0.12 11.74
N TRP A 261 -5.68 -0.61 11.73
CA TRP A 261 -4.62 -0.47 10.74
C TRP A 261 -5.11 -0.82 9.32
N LEU A 262 -4.88 0.08 8.36
CA LEU A 262 -5.19 -0.14 6.94
C LEU A 262 -4.15 -1.01 6.22
N ARG A 263 -2.90 -0.97 6.72
CA ARG A 263 -1.78 -1.79 6.26
C ARG A 263 -0.98 -2.29 7.48
N PRO A 264 -1.52 -3.27 8.23
CA PRO A 264 -0.94 -3.77 9.48
C PRO A 264 0.56 -4.09 9.38
N ASP A 265 0.98 -4.81 8.35
CA ASP A 265 2.39 -5.26 8.13
C ASP A 265 3.39 -4.10 7.97
N TYR A 266 2.92 -2.94 7.51
CA TYR A 266 3.75 -1.74 7.44
C TYR A 266 3.63 -0.88 8.69
N GLN A 267 2.43 -0.79 9.26
CA GLN A 267 2.11 0.19 10.29
C GLN A 267 2.41 -0.31 11.69
N ILE A 268 2.05 -1.54 12.05
CA ILE A 268 2.26 -2.09 13.41
C ILE A 268 3.74 -2.11 13.81
N PRO A 269 4.69 -2.54 12.96
CA PRO A 269 6.12 -2.52 13.35
C PRO A 269 6.65 -1.11 13.64
N ARG A 270 6.06 -0.07 13.05
CA ARG A 270 6.51 1.32 13.17
C ARG A 270 5.77 2.11 14.25
N PHE A 271 4.46 1.88 14.39
CA PHE A 271 3.56 2.72 15.18
C PHE A 271 2.69 1.95 16.18
N GLY A 272 2.63 0.62 16.06
CA GLY A 272 1.87 -0.23 16.97
C GLY A 272 2.48 -0.32 18.36
N SER A 273 1.65 -0.70 19.33
CA SER A 273 2.07 -1.04 20.69
C SER A 273 2.97 -2.28 20.72
N ASP A 274 3.72 -2.46 21.79
CA ASP A 274 4.58 -3.64 21.95
C ASP A 274 3.77 -4.95 21.96
N LYS A 275 2.53 -4.89 22.44
CA LYS A 275 1.58 -6.00 22.40
C LYS A 275 1.20 -6.36 20.96
N GLU A 276 0.77 -5.39 20.15
CA GLU A 276 0.39 -5.64 18.75
C GLU A 276 1.57 -6.15 17.92
N LYS A 277 2.78 -5.63 18.15
CA LYS A 277 4.01 -6.13 17.50
C LYS A 277 4.28 -7.59 17.85
N ALA A 278 4.07 -7.98 19.10
CA ALA A 278 4.25 -9.37 19.53
C ALA A 278 3.19 -10.29 18.92
N GLU A 279 1.92 -9.87 18.89
CA GLU A 279 0.81 -10.64 18.30
C GLU A 279 0.98 -10.83 16.79
N GLN A 280 1.38 -9.79 16.06
CA GLN A 280 1.65 -9.89 14.63
C GLN A 280 2.81 -10.84 14.34
N LEU A 281 3.89 -10.76 15.12
CA LEU A 281 5.02 -11.68 14.99
C LEU A 281 4.57 -13.13 15.16
N GLU A 282 3.71 -13.42 16.16
CA GLU A 282 3.14 -14.76 16.35
C GLU A 282 2.27 -15.21 15.17
N ALA A 283 1.42 -14.31 14.64
CA ALA A 283 0.58 -14.61 13.48
C ALA A 283 1.40 -14.89 12.20
N ASP A 284 2.47 -14.13 11.95
CA ASP A 284 3.37 -14.35 10.81
C ASP A 284 4.07 -15.70 10.91
N PHE A 285 4.45 -16.11 12.13
CA PHE A 285 5.02 -17.43 12.36
C PHE A 285 4.03 -18.56 12.09
N ASP A 286 2.76 -18.42 12.49
CA ASP A 286 1.73 -19.42 12.23
C ASP A 286 1.33 -19.49 10.74
N GLY A 287 1.25 -18.35 10.07
CA GLY A 287 0.98 -18.25 8.63
C GLY A 287 2.12 -18.79 7.75
N ALA A 288 3.37 -18.67 8.18
CA ALA A 288 4.50 -19.29 7.51
C ALA A 288 4.43 -20.83 7.51
N VAL A 289 3.63 -21.43 8.40
CA VAL A 289 3.50 -22.89 8.48
C VAL A 289 2.28 -23.48 7.79
N THR A 290 1.39 -22.66 7.24
CA THR A 290 0.24 -23.12 6.45
C THR A 290 0.54 -23.23 4.94
N SER A 291 1.75 -22.87 4.49
CA SER A 291 2.19 -22.98 3.09
C SER A 291 2.87 -24.30 2.72
N THR A 292 2.98 -25.27 3.65
CA THR A 292 3.40 -26.64 3.36
C THR A 292 2.33 -27.62 3.84
N GLY A 293 1.92 -28.52 2.94
CA GLY A 293 0.72 -29.35 3.02
C GLY A 293 0.31 -29.90 4.39
N SER A 294 -1.01 -29.88 4.58
CA SER A 294 -1.79 -30.62 5.57
C SER A 294 -1.18 -32.00 5.92
N SER A 295 -0.42 -32.02 7.00
CA SER A 295 -0.19 -33.20 7.84
C SER A 295 -0.14 -32.70 9.28
N GLN A 296 -0.80 -33.40 10.20
CA GLN A 296 -0.76 -33.01 11.61
C GLN A 296 0.70 -32.98 12.08
N LYS A 297 1.21 -31.79 12.39
CA LYS A 297 2.58 -31.61 12.88
C LYS A 297 2.85 -32.54 14.08
N PRO A 298 4.01 -33.21 14.16
CA PRO A 298 4.37 -34.03 15.30
C PRO A 298 4.58 -33.18 16.57
N ALA A 299 4.41 -33.79 17.75
CA ALA A 299 4.77 -33.14 19.01
C ALA A 299 6.29 -33.19 19.19
N PHE A 300 6.90 -32.08 19.61
CA PHE A 300 8.32 -32.04 19.97
C PHE A 300 8.58 -32.93 21.20
N PRO A 301 9.59 -33.82 21.17
CA PRO A 301 9.86 -34.74 22.27
C PRO A 301 10.25 -34.06 23.59
N LYS A 302 9.96 -34.73 24.71
CA LYS A 302 10.34 -34.25 26.05
C LYS A 302 11.71 -34.75 26.52
N ASP A 303 12.16 -35.92 26.05
CA ASP A 303 13.46 -36.52 26.38
C ASP A 303 14.57 -35.89 25.52
N GLU A 304 15.71 -35.56 26.11
CA GLU A 304 16.83 -34.88 25.45
C GLU A 304 17.42 -35.67 24.26
N ARG A 305 17.42 -37.01 24.33
CA ARG A 305 17.93 -37.86 23.24
C ARG A 305 17.00 -37.77 22.03
N ASP A 306 15.69 -37.83 22.28
CA ASP A 306 14.68 -37.75 21.23
C ASP A 306 14.60 -36.34 20.62
N GLN A 307 14.87 -35.29 21.41
CA GLN A 307 15.00 -33.91 20.91
C GLN A 307 16.17 -33.76 19.95
N THR A 308 17.31 -34.35 20.28
CA THR A 308 18.49 -34.35 19.41
C THR A 308 18.19 -35.08 18.11
N PHE A 309 17.55 -36.24 18.18
CA PHE A 309 17.12 -36.99 17.00
C PHE A 309 16.15 -36.19 16.13
N ALA A 310 15.15 -35.54 16.73
CA ALA A 310 14.14 -34.75 16.01
C ALA A 310 14.75 -33.55 15.25
N VAL A 311 15.69 -32.83 15.88
CA VAL A 311 16.41 -31.72 15.23
C VAL A 311 17.34 -32.23 14.13
N HIS A 312 18.04 -33.35 14.36
CA HIS A 312 18.90 -33.97 13.36
C HIS A 312 18.11 -34.45 12.13
N GLN A 313 16.95 -35.08 12.34
CA GLN A 313 16.06 -35.50 11.25
C GLN A 313 15.52 -34.31 10.45
N ALA A 314 15.14 -33.21 11.12
CA ALA A 314 14.70 -31.99 10.44
C ALA A 314 15.78 -31.41 9.52
N LEU A 315 17.06 -31.47 9.92
CA LEU A 315 18.19 -31.07 9.08
C LEU A 315 18.52 -32.08 7.97
N LEU A 316 18.26 -33.38 8.19
CA LEU A 316 18.49 -34.43 7.21
C LEU A 316 17.54 -34.35 6.02
N VAL A 317 16.27 -34.00 6.28
CA VAL A 317 15.23 -33.85 5.26
C VAL A 317 15.33 -32.50 4.54
N ALA A 318 15.99 -31.51 5.14
CA ALA A 318 16.15 -30.20 4.53
C ALA A 318 17.14 -30.24 3.34
N GLU A 319 16.74 -29.67 2.21
CA GLU A 319 17.64 -29.49 1.05
C GLU A 319 18.67 -28.35 1.23
N GLY A 320 18.70 -27.70 2.40
CA GLY A 320 19.57 -26.57 2.69
C GLY A 320 19.71 -26.25 4.18
N ALA A 321 20.35 -25.12 4.48
CA ALA A 321 20.52 -24.65 5.85
C ALA A 321 19.19 -24.14 6.44
N LEU A 322 18.89 -24.53 7.68
CA LEU A 322 17.69 -24.14 8.40
C LEU A 322 18.01 -23.25 9.59
N GLU A 323 17.21 -22.22 9.80
CA GLU A 323 17.21 -21.46 11.05
C GLU A 323 16.47 -22.22 12.17
N PRO A 324 16.84 -22.01 13.46
CA PRO A 324 16.18 -22.66 14.59
C PRO A 324 14.66 -22.46 14.61
N GLY A 325 14.17 -21.29 14.16
CA GLY A 325 12.75 -20.98 14.03
C GLY A 325 12.02 -21.90 13.06
N MET A 326 12.65 -22.22 11.93
CA MET A 326 12.08 -23.09 10.90
C MET A 326 11.98 -24.54 11.38
N ILE A 327 12.93 -25.01 12.19
CA ILE A 327 12.88 -26.34 12.80
C ILE A 327 11.79 -26.39 13.87
N ALA A 328 11.71 -25.38 14.75
CA ALA A 328 10.67 -25.30 15.77
C ALA A 328 9.26 -25.28 15.17
N ALA A 329 9.10 -24.66 13.99
CA ALA A 329 7.83 -24.56 13.27
C ALA A 329 7.27 -25.92 12.80
N GLN A 330 8.12 -26.94 12.63
CA GLN A 330 7.70 -28.28 12.23
C GLN A 330 6.94 -29.04 13.33
N PHE A 331 6.99 -28.57 14.58
CA PHE A 331 6.37 -29.23 15.74
C PHE A 331 5.14 -28.46 16.26
N LYS A 332 4.22 -29.17 16.94
CA LYS A 332 3.02 -28.58 17.55
C LYS A 332 3.31 -27.44 18.54
N GLN A 333 4.46 -27.48 19.20
CA GLN A 333 4.87 -26.53 20.23
C GLN A 333 5.38 -25.20 19.68
N GLY A 334 5.73 -25.14 18.39
CA GLY A 334 6.24 -23.93 17.73
C GLY A 334 7.31 -23.22 18.57
N ARG A 335 7.09 -21.93 18.86
CA ARG A 335 8.03 -21.08 19.61
C ARG A 335 8.38 -21.60 21.01
N ARG A 336 7.53 -22.40 21.67
CA ARG A 336 7.80 -22.94 23.01
C ARG A 336 8.99 -23.90 23.04
N CYS A 337 9.30 -24.56 21.92
CA CYS A 337 10.47 -25.43 21.81
C CYS A 337 11.71 -24.73 21.22
N LEU A 338 11.60 -23.47 20.78
CA LEU A 338 12.69 -22.71 20.16
C LEU A 338 13.96 -22.62 21.03
N PRO A 339 13.88 -22.39 22.36
CA PRO A 339 15.09 -22.36 23.21
C PRO A 339 15.80 -23.71 23.21
N VAL A 340 15.03 -24.81 23.22
CA VAL A 340 15.56 -26.19 23.25
C VAL A 340 16.17 -26.54 21.90
N VAL A 341 15.49 -26.23 20.79
CA VAL A 341 16.01 -26.42 19.42
C VAL A 341 17.32 -25.66 19.23
N SER A 342 17.38 -24.40 19.66
CA SER A 342 18.60 -23.58 19.59
C SER A 342 19.75 -24.18 20.41
N ALA A 343 19.46 -24.71 21.61
CA ALA A 343 20.46 -25.36 22.45
C ALA A 343 21.02 -26.64 21.82
N VAL A 344 20.15 -27.45 21.20
CA VAL A 344 20.55 -28.68 20.48
C VAL A 344 21.42 -28.34 19.27
N LEU A 345 21.03 -27.36 18.45
CA LEU A 345 21.83 -26.92 17.30
C LEU A 345 23.21 -26.38 17.71
N ALA A 346 23.28 -25.60 18.80
CA ALA A 346 24.54 -25.13 19.35
C ALA A 346 25.43 -26.28 19.82
N SER A 347 24.85 -27.33 20.41
CA SER A 347 25.57 -28.54 20.81
C SER A 347 26.10 -29.32 19.60
N LEU A 348 25.25 -29.56 18.59
CA LEU A 348 25.65 -30.23 17.34
C LEU A 348 26.75 -29.47 16.60
N PHE A 349 26.71 -28.13 16.62
CA PHE A 349 27.73 -27.28 16.02
C PHE A 349 29.07 -27.42 16.75
N ARG A 350 29.06 -27.40 18.08
CA ARG A 350 30.26 -27.63 18.91
C ARG A 350 30.87 -29.02 18.69
N MET A 351 30.03 -30.03 18.45
CA MET A 351 30.46 -31.40 18.12
C MET A 351 30.90 -31.55 16.66
N GLY A 352 30.78 -30.51 15.84
CA GLY A 352 31.20 -30.51 14.43
C GLY A 352 30.29 -31.29 13.47
N LEU A 353 29.08 -31.65 13.91
CA LEU A 353 28.09 -32.42 13.13
C LEU A 353 27.26 -31.54 12.18
N VAL A 354 27.15 -30.24 12.49
CA VAL A 354 26.49 -29.24 11.65
C VAL A 354 27.42 -28.07 11.39
N SER A 355 27.22 -27.38 10.26
CA SER A 355 27.94 -26.16 9.88
C SER A 355 26.99 -24.97 9.73
N THR A 356 27.50 -23.77 9.97
CA THR A 356 26.79 -22.49 9.76
C THR A 356 27.69 -21.53 8.98
N VAL A 357 27.10 -20.71 8.11
CA VAL A 357 27.80 -19.73 7.26
C VAL A 357 27.54 -18.29 7.74
N ASP A 358 26.38 -18.04 8.32
CA ASP A 358 25.86 -16.74 8.76
C ASP A 358 25.70 -16.64 10.29
N GLY A 359 25.98 -17.72 11.02
CA GLY A 359 25.78 -17.83 12.48
C GLY A 359 24.31 -17.95 12.89
N LYS A 360 23.38 -18.09 11.94
CA LYS A 360 21.92 -18.12 12.16
C LYS A 360 21.27 -19.37 11.60
N SER A 361 21.80 -19.89 10.50
CA SER A 361 21.31 -21.05 9.76
C SER A 361 22.28 -22.21 9.89
N PHE A 362 21.76 -23.43 10.06
CA PHE A 362 22.56 -24.64 10.29
C PHE A 362 22.23 -25.71 9.24
N ALA A 363 23.24 -26.43 8.77
CA ALA A 363 23.09 -27.57 7.85
C ALA A 363 23.96 -28.75 8.30
N LEU A 364 23.59 -29.98 7.97
CA LEU A 364 24.44 -31.15 8.21
C LEU A 364 25.75 -31.02 7.42
N ARG A 365 26.85 -31.38 8.06
CA ARG A 365 28.16 -31.41 7.41
C ARG A 365 28.21 -32.62 6.47
N ARG A 366 28.18 -32.39 5.16
CA ARG A 366 28.39 -33.48 4.19
C ARG A 366 29.84 -33.99 4.32
N ALA A 367 30.01 -35.28 4.52
CA ALA A 367 31.32 -35.91 4.32
C ALA A 367 31.72 -35.70 2.85
N ALA A 368 32.95 -35.21 2.65
CA ALA A 368 33.51 -34.96 1.32
C ALA A 368 33.81 -36.27 0.58
#